data_AF-A0A969MAY4-F1
#
_entry.id   AF-A0A969MAY4-F1
#
_cell.length_a   1.000
_cell.length_b   1.000
_cell.length_c   1.000
_cell.angle_alpha   90.00
_cell.angle_beta   90.00
_cell.angle_gamma   90.00
#
_symmetry.space_group_name_H-M   'P 1'
#
loop_
_entity.id
_entity.type
_entity.pdbx_description
1 polymer ?
#
loop_
_entity_poly.entity_id
_entity_poly.type
_entity_poly.pdbx_seq_one_letter_code
_entity_poly.pdbx_strand_id
1 'polypeptide(L)' 'MNPVNYTQMSDQQLKKYLVKHRNDQAVLQVYLNRRHQRSNPVIATVNDSNFDDKILTAIREQINQNPGEMGF' A
#
# COMPACT_ATOMS: atom_id res chain seq x y z
N MET A 1 7.83 -21.62 -19.36
CA MET A 1 7.59 -20.37 -18.61
C MET A 1 7.49 -20.74 -17.14
N ASN A 2 8.37 -20.22 -16.28
CA ASN A 2 8.23 -20.45 -14.84
C ASN A 2 7.04 -19.63 -14.33
N PRO A 3 6.12 -20.21 -13.54
CA PRO A 3 5.04 -19.43 -12.95
C PRO A 3 5.64 -18.42 -11.98
N VAL A 4 5.41 -17.14 -12.23
CA VAL A 4 5.82 -16.06 -11.33
C VAL A 4 4.93 -16.13 -10.10
N ASN A 5 5.53 -16.35 -8.92
CA ASN A 5 4.76 -16.49 -7.69
C ASN A 5 4.48 -15.12 -7.06
N TYR A 6 3.39 -14.49 -7.50
CA TYR A 6 2.99 -13.16 -7.04
C TYR A 6 2.63 -13.11 -5.55
N THR A 7 2.23 -14.22 -4.93
CA THR A 7 1.85 -14.25 -3.50
C THR A 7 3.06 -14.18 -2.56
N GLN A 8 4.26 -14.53 -3.05
CA GLN A 8 5.51 -14.41 -2.31
C GLN A 8 6.16 -13.02 -2.42
N MET A 9 5.71 -12.18 -3.36
CA MET A 9 6.24 -10.82 -3.52
C MET A 9 5.77 -9.92 -2.37
N SER A 10 6.65 -9.05 -1.87
CA SER A 10 6.23 -7.91 -1.06
C SER A 10 5.39 -6.93 -1.89
N ASP A 11 4.61 -6.06 -1.27
CA ASP A 11 3.77 -5.12 -2.04
C ASP A 11 4.60 -4.16 -2.89
N GLN A 12 5.80 -3.79 -2.43
CA GLN A 12 6.74 -3.01 -3.22
C GLN A 12 7.24 -3.77 -4.44
N GLN A 13 7.55 -5.06 -4.30
CA GLN A 13 7.97 -5.92 -5.41
C GLN A 13 6.81 -6.11 -6.40
N LEU A 14 5.60 -6.34 -5.91
CA LEU A 14 4.39 -6.51 -6.71
C LEU A 14 4.07 -5.22 -7.50
N LYS A 15 4.19 -4.05 -6.86
CA LYS A 15 3.99 -2.74 -7.51
C LYS A 15 5.05 -2.47 -8.57
N LYS A 16 6.34 -2.71 -8.28
CA LYS A 16 7.44 -2.57 -9.26
C LYS A 16 7.27 -3.51 -10.44
N TYR A 17 6.82 -4.74 -10.19
CA TYR A 17 6.52 -5.71 -11.23
C TYR A 17 5.36 -5.25 -12.11
N LEU A 18 4.24 -4.82 -11.51
CA LEU A 18 3.07 -4.30 -12.24
C LEU A 18 3.43 -3.11 -13.15
N VAL A 19 4.29 -2.19 -12.70
CA VAL A 19 4.74 -1.05 -13.52
C VAL A 19 5.51 -1.51 -14.76
N LYS A 20 6.31 -2.58 -14.64
CA LYS A 20 7.07 -3.18 -15.75
C LYS A 20 6.22 -4.09 -16.64
N HIS A 21 5.16 -4.67 -16.09
CA HIS A 21 4.28 -5.64 -16.73
C HIS A 21 2.82 -5.16 -16.72
N ARG A 22 2.56 -3.97 -17.29
CA ARG A 22 1.25 -3.31 -17.22
C ARG A 22 0.09 -4.09 -17.84
N ASN A 23 0.39 -4.99 -18.78
CA ASN A 23 -0.61 -5.83 -19.46
C ASN A 23 -0.79 -7.20 -18.78
N ASP A 24 -0.04 -7.49 -17.71
CA ASP A 24 -0.20 -8.70 -16.92
C ASP A 24 -1.42 -8.55 -16.01
N GLN A 25 -2.56 -9.06 -16.47
CA GLN A 25 -3.81 -9.00 -15.72
C GLN A 25 -3.75 -9.81 -14.41
N ALA A 26 -2.94 -10.86 -14.36
CA ALA A 26 -2.81 -11.69 -13.17
C ALA A 26 -2.11 -10.90 -12.05
N VAL A 27 -1.03 -10.18 -12.35
CA VAL A 27 -0.35 -9.36 -11.34
C VAL A 27 -1.19 -8.16 -10.90
N LEU A 28 -1.98 -7.57 -11.81
CA LEU A 28 -2.93 -6.51 -11.50
C LEU A 28 -4.01 -7.01 -10.52
N GLN A 29 -4.57 -8.19 -10.77
CA GLN A 29 -5.64 -8.74 -9.93
C GLN A 29 -5.14 -9.09 -8.52
N VAL A 30 -3.93 -9.65 -8.40
CA VAL A 30 -3.31 -9.89 -7.09
C VAL A 30 -3.06 -8.58 -6.34
N TYR A 31 -2.56 -7.54 -7.03
CA TYR A 31 -2.34 -6.23 -6.43
C TYR A 31 -3.63 -5.58 -5.94
N LEU A 32 -4.71 -5.63 -6.74
CA LEU A 32 -6.02 -5.09 -6.37
C LEU A 32 -6.63 -5.85 -5.18
N ASN A 33 -6.55 -7.18 -5.17
CA ASN A 33 -7.05 -7.99 -4.07
C ASN A 33 -6.34 -7.67 -2.75
N ARG A 34 -5.00 -7.53 -2.77
CA ARG A 34 -4.25 -7.12 -1.57
C ARG A 34 -4.61 -5.71 -1.11
N ARG A 35 -4.78 -4.79 -2.06
CA ARG A 35 -5.20 -3.41 -1.75
C ARG A 35 -6.60 -3.35 -1.15
N HIS A 36 -7.51 -4.22 -1.59
CA HIS A 36 -8.86 -4.32 -1.04
C HIS A 36 -8.87 -4.98 0.35
N GLN A 37 -7.98 -5.94 0.60
CA GLN A 37 -7.82 -6.57 1.92
C GLN A 37 -7.16 -5.64 2.94
N ARG A 38 -6.31 -4.71 2.49
CA ARG A 38 -5.88 -3.57 3.30
C ARG A 38 -7.03 -2.59 3.44
N SER A 39 -7.91 -2.86 4.40
CA SER A 39 -8.79 -1.82 4.92
C SER A 39 -7.92 -0.68 5.42
N ASN A 40 -7.84 0.42 4.68
CA ASN A 40 -7.18 1.62 5.17
C ASN A 40 -8.02 2.12 6.35
N PRO A 41 -7.52 2.08 7.59
CA PRO A 41 -8.27 2.58 8.71
C PRO A 41 -8.57 4.07 8.49
N VAL A 42 -9.80 4.49 8.81
CA VAL A 42 -10.12 5.92 8.84
C VAL A 42 -9.35 6.53 10.00
N ILE A 43 -8.31 7.30 9.68
CA ILE A 43 -7.40 7.88 10.69
C ILE A 43 -7.96 9.16 11.34
N ALA A 44 -8.81 9.90 10.64
CA ALA A 44 -9.47 11.11 11.14
C ALA A 44 -10.74 11.42 10.33
N THR A 45 -11.69 12.12 10.96
CA THR A 45 -12.88 12.69 10.33
C THR A 45 -12.90 14.20 10.50
N VAL A 46 -13.47 14.93 9.54
CA VAL A 46 -13.41 16.42 9.49
C VAL A 46 -14.01 17.09 10.75
N ASN A 47 -14.90 16.41 11.46
CA ASN A 47 -15.53 16.93 12.68
C ASN A 47 -14.75 16.59 13.97
N ASP A 48 -13.60 15.94 13.87
CA ASP A 48 -12.76 15.63 15.02
C ASP A 48 -12.15 16.91 15.61
N SER A 49 -12.39 17.16 16.90
CA SER A 49 -11.82 18.32 17.61
C SER A 49 -10.29 18.31 17.68
N ASN A 50 -9.66 17.14 17.45
CA ASN A 50 -8.22 16.92 17.42
C ASN A 50 -7.74 16.40 16.05
N PHE A 51 -8.41 16.82 14.97
CA PHE A 51 -8.11 16.40 13.60
C PHE A 51 -6.62 16.46 13.28
N ASP A 52 -5.98 17.61 13.51
CA ASP A 52 -4.57 17.83 13.16
C ASP A 52 -3.62 16.86 13.90
N ASP A 53 -3.87 16.60 15.19
CA ASP A 53 -3.08 15.66 15.99
C ASP A 53 -3.21 14.22 15.49
N LYS A 54 -4.43 13.83 15.09
CA LYS A 54 -4.69 12.51 14.49
C LYS A 54 -3.94 12.34 13.18
N ILE A 55 -3.92 13.37 12.32
CA ILE A 55 -3.16 13.35 11.07
C ILE A 55 -1.66 13.21 11.34
N LEU A 56 -1.10 14.02 12.24
CA LEU A 56 0.34 13.97 12.56
C LEU A 56 0.75 12.62 13.16
N THR A 57 -0.09 12.03 13.99
CA THR A 57 0.15 10.71 14.61
C THR A 57 0.16 9.62 13.55
N ALA A 58 -0.84 9.59 12.67
CA ALA A 58 -0.92 8.62 11.58
C ALA A 58 0.26 8.74 10.60
N ILE A 59 0.72 9.97 10.30
CA ILE A 59 1.93 10.17 9.49
C ILE A 59 3.15 9.55 10.18
N ARG A 60 3.37 9.83 11.47
CA ARG A 60 4.51 9.25 12.21
C ARG A 60 4.47 7.72 12.25
N GLU A 61 3.29 7.15 12.46
CA GLU A 61 3.09 5.70 12.40
C GLU A 61 3.43 5.15 11.02
N GLN A 62 2.96 5.78 9.94
CA GLN A 62 3.27 5.36 8.57
C GLN A 62 4.78 5.41 8.28
N ILE A 63 5.49 6.44 8.75
CA ILE A 63 6.95 6.57 8.60
C ILE A 63 7.67 5.41 9.30
N ASN A 64 7.25 5.08 10.52
CA ASN A 64 7.86 4.01 11.31
C ASN A 64 7.54 2.61 10.76
N GLN A 65 6.34 2.42 10.21
CA GLN A 65 5.88 1.15 9.65
C GLN A 65 6.41 0.91 8.23
N ASN A 66 6.77 1.95 7.49
CA ASN A 66 7.22 1.82 6.11
C ASN A 66 8.35 2.80 5.73
N PRO A 67 9.55 2.65 6.32
CA PRO A 67 10.68 3.56 6.10
C PRO A 67 11.17 3.62 4.65
N GLY A 68 10.76 2.68 3.78
CA GLY A 68 11.09 2.65 2.36
C GLY A 68 10.05 3.26 1.41
N GLU A 69 8.93 3.80 1.90
CA GLU A 69 7.87 4.40 1.05
C GLU A 69 7.89 5.94 0.97
N MET A 70 8.71 6.63 1.76
CA MET A 70 8.96 8.07 1.60
C MET A 70 10.22 8.36 0.76
N GLY A 71 10.23 7.83 -0.47
CA GLY A 71 11.11 8.37 -1.51
C GLY A 71 10.52 9.68 -2.02
N PHE A 72 11.04 10.81 -1.51
CA PHE A 72 10.99 12.09 -2.22
C PHE A 72 11.88 12.02 -3.46
#